data_AF-A0A382JSM7-F1
#
_entry.id   AF-A0A382JSM7-F1
#
_cell.length_a   1.000
_cell.length_b   1.000
_cell.length_c   1.000
_cell.angle_alpha   90.00
_cell.angle_beta   90.00
_cell.angle_gamma   90.00
#
_symmetry.space_group_name_H-M   'P 1'
#
loop_
_entity.id
_entity.type
_entity.pdbx_description
1 polymer ?
#
loop_
_entity_poly.entity_id
_entity_poly.type
_entity_poly.pdbx_seq_one_letter_code
_entity_poly.pdbx_strand_id
1 'polypeptide(L)'
;MKTTTRVFSLSIIILLGCVARGADIGFIEKFALAKDRKEALKLLIPGTTDYYYYHSLDAQLRGDGAAVKKHLALWIKRYGRTTQVKEIQDRQALLDYGANPAATLAHLRRELGLSFSHSRIIEGQKPKHPTALDQKLISFGAYLARAFRSGDLSGVEDRGLEKLGHDNLNATRLRHLLSRLQRPDVPDLPQLIIKDLQNKYSRGFGSHNIHRQLTKAQMDELLQ
;
A
#
# COMPACT_ATOMS: atom_id res chain seq x y z
N MET A 1 -54.43 -5.00 18.45
CA MET A 1 -54.05 -3.62 18.87
C MET A 1 -53.43 -3.74 20.26
N LYS A 2 -52.16 -3.46 20.53
CA LYS A 2 -51.30 -2.37 20.07
C LYS A 2 -49.86 -2.88 19.98
N THR A 3 -49.17 -2.52 18.90
CA THR A 3 -47.75 -2.77 18.62
C THR A 3 -46.88 -1.79 19.40
N THR A 4 -45.91 -2.27 20.16
CA THR A 4 -44.92 -1.40 20.83
C THR A 4 -43.53 -1.70 20.27
N THR A 5 -43.14 -0.87 19.30
CA THR A 5 -41.86 -0.88 18.61
C THR A 5 -40.73 -0.50 19.58
N ARG A 6 -39.76 -1.39 19.81
CA ARG A 6 -38.53 -1.06 20.54
C ARG A 6 -37.50 -0.48 19.57
N VAL A 7 -37.24 0.82 19.67
CA VAL A 7 -36.17 1.49 18.94
C VAL A 7 -34.87 1.35 19.74
N PHE A 8 -33.98 0.47 19.29
CA PHE A 8 -32.60 0.41 19.79
C PHE A 8 -31.79 1.52 19.10
N SER A 9 -31.52 2.61 19.81
CA SER A 9 -30.63 3.67 19.34
C SER A 9 -29.19 3.29 19.64
N LEU A 10 -28.48 2.74 18.65
CA LEU A 10 -27.05 2.45 18.74
C LEU A 10 -26.27 3.74 18.46
N SER A 11 -25.93 4.48 19.51
CA SER A 11 -25.07 5.66 19.40
C SER A 11 -23.62 5.19 19.19
N ILE A 12 -23.14 5.26 17.94
CA ILE A 12 -21.72 5.13 17.61
C ILE A 12 -21.02 6.39 18.13
N ILE A 13 -20.30 6.25 19.25
CA ILE A 13 -19.34 7.24 19.71
C ILE A 13 -18.09 7.03 18.87
N ILE A 14 -17.88 7.91 17.88
CA ILE A 14 -16.59 8.01 17.17
C ILE A 14 -15.60 8.57 18.20
N LEU A 15 -14.83 7.67 18.81
CA LEU A 15 -13.67 8.03 19.61
C LEU A 15 -12.62 8.60 18.64
N LEU A 16 -12.65 9.92 18.46
CA LEU A 16 -11.55 10.64 17.84
C LEU A 16 -10.40 10.62 18.85
N GLY A 17 -9.60 9.57 18.81
CA GLY A 17 -8.39 9.44 19.59
C GLY A 17 -7.39 10.52 19.13
N CYS A 18 -7.44 11.70 19.76
CA CYS A 18 -6.29 12.57 19.81
C CYS A 18 -5.15 11.78 20.43
N VAL A 19 -4.19 11.36 19.61
CA VAL A 19 -2.90 10.86 20.09
C VAL A 19 -2.19 12.06 20.73
N ALA A 20 -2.51 12.32 22.00
CA ALA A 20 -1.75 13.23 22.83
C ALA A 20 -0.40 12.56 23.08
N ARG A 21 0.60 12.94 22.28
CA ARG A 21 2.00 12.68 22.63
C ARG A 21 2.27 13.48 23.89
N GLY A 22 2.62 12.78 24.98
CA GLY A 22 2.81 13.35 26.31
C GLY A 22 3.95 14.36 26.37
N ALA A 23 3.70 15.59 25.92
CA ALA A 23 4.25 16.72 26.62
C ALA A 23 3.46 16.82 27.92
N ASP A 24 4.15 16.90 29.06
CA ASP A 24 3.49 17.12 30.35
C ASP A 24 2.49 18.26 30.18
N ILE A 25 1.23 18.05 30.55
CA ILE A 25 0.15 19.03 30.38
C ILE A 25 0.58 20.41 30.92
N GLY A 26 1.34 20.41 32.01
CA GLY A 26 1.91 21.61 32.61
C GLY A 26 2.95 22.36 31.76
N PHE A 27 3.67 21.71 30.84
CA PHE A 27 4.57 22.40 29.91
C PHE A 27 3.78 23.14 28.83
N ILE A 28 2.83 22.48 28.17
CA ILE A 28 2.05 23.08 27.08
C ILE A 28 1.29 24.31 27.59
N GLU A 29 0.65 24.20 28.76
CA GLU A 29 -0.06 25.31 29.38
C GLU A 29 0.87 26.48 29.68
N LYS A 30 2.04 26.23 30.28
CA LYS A 30 3.06 27.26 30.53
C LYS A 30 3.50 27.92 29.23
N PHE A 31 3.75 27.15 28.18
CA PHE A 31 4.16 27.70 26.87
C PHE A 31 3.05 28.53 26.21
N ALA A 32 1.79 28.07 26.28
CA ALA A 32 0.67 28.75 25.65
C ALA A 32 0.27 30.05 26.38
N LEU A 33 0.21 30.00 27.72
CA LEU A 33 -0.30 31.06 28.59
C LEU A 33 0.77 32.04 29.08
N ALA A 34 2.07 31.70 28.98
CA ALA A 34 3.12 32.61 29.44
C ALA A 34 3.15 33.92 28.64
N LYS A 35 3.32 35.03 29.37
CA LYS A 35 3.64 36.34 28.79
C LYS A 35 5.00 36.32 28.09
N ASP A 36 5.97 35.60 28.65
CA ASP A 36 7.26 35.33 28.03
C ASP A 36 7.48 33.82 27.88
N ARG A 37 7.35 33.33 26.64
CA ARG A 37 7.50 31.91 26.29
C ARG A 37 8.94 31.42 26.45
N LYS A 38 9.93 32.31 26.53
CA LYS A 38 11.33 31.94 26.72
C LYS A 38 11.57 31.22 28.04
N GLU A 39 10.84 31.58 29.10
CA GLU A 39 10.95 30.91 30.40
C GLU A 39 10.44 29.47 30.33
N ALA A 40 9.36 29.22 29.57
CA ALA A 40 8.90 27.85 29.32
C ALA A 40 9.94 27.07 28.51
N LEU A 41 10.50 27.66 27.45
CA LEU A 41 11.49 27.00 26.60
C LEU A 41 12.76 26.54 27.35
N LYS A 42 13.16 27.24 28.42
CA LYS A 42 14.31 26.82 29.27
C LYS A 42 14.09 25.48 29.96
N LEU A 43 12.84 25.05 30.14
CA LEU A 43 12.51 23.75 30.73
C LEU A 43 12.79 22.59 29.78
N LEU A 44 12.98 22.85 28.48
CA LEU A 44 13.24 21.83 27.47
C LEU A 44 14.72 21.46 27.41
N ILE A 45 14.98 20.16 27.33
CA ILE A 45 16.35 19.63 27.23
C ILE A 45 16.91 19.92 25.83
N PRO A 46 18.05 20.64 25.70
CA PRO A 46 18.64 20.99 24.41
C PRO A 46 18.89 19.78 23.51
N GLY A 47 18.47 19.90 22.26
CA GLY A 47 18.74 18.91 21.23
C GLY A 47 17.81 17.69 21.23
N THR A 48 16.76 17.68 22.05
CA THR A 48 15.60 16.77 21.96
C THR A 48 14.64 17.19 20.85
N THR A 49 13.70 16.31 20.47
CA THR A 49 12.66 16.64 19.48
C THR A 49 11.76 17.79 19.95
N ASP A 50 11.36 17.78 21.23
CA ASP A 50 10.47 18.79 21.79
C ASP A 50 11.17 20.15 21.87
N TYR A 51 12.46 20.17 22.22
CA TYR A 51 13.28 21.36 22.12
C TYR A 51 13.23 21.96 20.71
N TYR A 52 13.52 21.19 19.67
CA TYR A 52 13.49 21.72 18.30
C TYR A 52 12.09 22.17 17.88
N TYR A 53 11.05 21.42 18.26
CA TYR A 53 9.67 21.72 17.91
C TYR A 53 9.20 23.04 18.53
N TYR A 54 9.26 23.18 19.86
CA TYR A 54 8.74 24.38 20.54
C TYR A 54 9.61 25.63 20.30
N HIS A 55 10.93 25.48 20.12
CA HIS A 55 11.77 26.60 19.70
C HIS A 55 11.44 27.07 18.27
N SER A 56 11.14 26.14 17.36
CA SER A 56 10.69 26.51 16.01
C SER A 56 9.31 27.15 16.05
N LEU A 57 8.39 26.64 16.87
CA LEU A 57 7.05 27.20 17.02
C LEU A 57 7.07 28.62 17.60
N ASP A 58 7.87 28.87 18.63
CA ASP A 58 8.07 30.22 19.17
C ASP A 58 8.67 31.17 18.14
N ALA A 59 9.68 30.72 17.38
CA ALA A 59 10.27 31.52 16.31
C ALA A 59 9.24 31.86 15.21
N GLN A 60 8.35 30.93 14.85
CA GLN A 60 7.23 31.19 13.95
C GLN A 60 6.28 32.27 14.49
N LEU A 61 5.89 32.18 15.77
CA LEU A 61 5.01 33.15 16.42
C LEU A 61 5.63 34.55 16.48
N ARG A 62 6.96 34.64 16.54
CA ARG A 62 7.71 35.92 16.48
C ARG A 62 7.99 36.41 15.05
N GLY A 63 7.64 35.63 14.02
CA GLY A 63 7.98 35.96 12.63
C GLY A 63 9.46 35.80 12.28
N ASP A 64 10.25 35.10 13.10
CA ASP A 64 11.68 34.90 12.91
C ASP A 64 11.96 33.63 12.09
N GLY A 65 11.69 33.70 10.78
CA GLY A 65 11.91 32.57 9.87
C GLY A 65 13.37 32.13 9.76
N ALA A 66 14.33 33.01 10.07
CA ALA A 66 15.75 32.68 10.06
C ALA A 66 16.09 31.71 11.21
N ALA A 67 15.55 31.93 12.41
CA ALA A 67 15.69 31.00 13.52
C ALA A 67 15.02 29.65 13.22
N VAL A 68 13.81 29.64 12.64
CA VAL A 68 13.12 28.41 12.23
C VAL A 68 13.99 27.58 11.29
N LYS A 69 14.59 28.20 10.27
CA LYS A 69 15.47 27.51 9.31
C LYS A 69 16.69 26.89 10.00
N LYS A 70 17.28 27.58 10.97
CA LYS A 70 18.42 27.05 11.76
C LYS A 70 18.00 25.83 12.60
N HIS A 71 16.88 25.93 13.32
CA HIS A 71 16.37 24.84 14.15
C HIS A 71 15.99 23.62 13.29
N LEU A 72 15.27 23.81 12.19
CA LEU A 72 14.91 22.74 11.25
C LEU A 72 16.14 22.03 10.66
N ALA A 73 17.18 22.76 10.27
CA ALA A 73 18.39 22.17 9.71
C ALA A 73 19.09 21.24 10.72
N LEU A 74 19.23 21.67 11.97
CA LEU A 74 19.81 20.87 13.05
C LEU A 74 18.92 19.67 13.42
N TRP A 75 17.61 19.90 13.49
CA TRP A 75 16.63 18.87 13.80
C TRP A 75 16.64 17.75 12.76
N ILE A 76 16.57 18.11 11.47
CA ILE A 76 16.61 17.14 10.36
C ILE A 76 17.94 16.38 10.35
N LYS A 77 19.06 17.05 10.64
CA LYS A 77 20.37 16.40 10.70
C LYS A 77 20.42 15.31 11.79
N ARG A 78 19.75 15.52 12.92
CA ARG A 78 19.81 14.62 14.08
C ARG A 78 18.75 13.52 14.06
N TYR A 79 17.53 13.84 13.66
CA TYR A 79 16.38 12.93 13.76
C TYR A 79 15.73 12.59 12.41
N GLY A 80 16.25 13.14 11.31
CA GLY A 80 15.66 12.98 9.99
C GLY A 80 14.37 13.80 9.81
N ARG A 81 13.64 13.51 8.73
CA ARG A 81 12.35 14.13 8.46
C ARG A 81 11.23 13.35 9.16
N THR A 82 10.68 13.93 10.23
CA THR A 82 9.55 13.38 10.99
C THR A 82 8.26 14.11 10.66
N THR A 83 7.12 13.60 11.15
CA THR A 83 5.81 14.28 11.01
C THR A 83 5.83 15.69 11.61
N GLN A 84 6.49 15.90 12.75
CA GLN A 84 6.56 17.22 13.38
C GLN A 84 7.49 18.19 12.62
N VAL A 85 8.56 17.68 12.00
CA VAL A 85 9.39 18.50 11.08
C VAL A 85 8.55 18.98 9.92
N LYS A 86 7.77 18.07 9.32
CA LYS A 86 6.85 18.40 8.22
C LYS A 86 5.83 19.45 8.67
N GLU A 87 5.22 19.27 9.84
CA GLU A 87 4.27 20.24 10.40
C GLU A 87 4.87 21.65 10.51
N ILE A 88 6.07 21.80 11.08
CA ILE A 88 6.73 23.10 11.17
C ILE A 88 7.06 23.67 9.79
N GLN A 89 7.50 22.84 8.84
CA GLN A 89 7.76 23.26 7.46
C GLN A 89 6.50 23.75 6.74
N ASP A 90 5.39 23.02 6.88
CA ASP A 90 4.10 23.36 6.29
C ASP A 90 3.56 24.67 6.87
N ARG A 91 3.64 24.82 8.19
CA ARG A 91 3.27 26.07 8.88
C ARG A 91 4.12 27.25 8.41
N GLN A 92 5.43 27.07 8.30
CA GLN A 92 6.33 28.12 7.84
C GLN A 92 5.99 28.56 6.42
N ALA A 93 5.74 27.62 5.52
CA ALA A 93 5.33 27.93 4.15
C ALA A 93 4.05 28.76 4.12
N LEU A 94 3.05 28.43 4.95
CA LEU A 94 1.81 29.21 5.03
C LEU A 94 2.03 30.61 5.59
N LEU A 95 2.86 30.76 6.63
CA LEU A 95 3.21 32.07 7.19
C LEU A 95 3.96 32.95 6.18
N ASP A 96 4.83 32.34 5.38
CA ASP A 96 5.61 33.03 4.34
C ASP A 96 4.78 33.35 3.09
N TYR A 97 3.50 32.96 3.02
CA TYR A 97 2.65 33.16 1.85
C TYR A 97 2.60 34.63 1.42
N GLY A 98 2.47 35.57 2.37
CA GLY A 98 2.41 36.99 2.05
C GLY A 98 3.70 37.53 1.41
N ALA A 99 4.86 36.97 1.78
CA ALA A 99 6.16 37.40 1.27
C ALA A 99 6.57 36.67 -0.01
N ASN A 100 6.25 35.37 -0.13
CA ASN A 100 6.56 34.57 -1.31
C ASN A 100 5.45 33.54 -1.63
N PRO A 101 4.34 33.99 -2.24
CA PRO A 101 3.22 33.13 -2.58
C PRO A 101 3.63 31.96 -3.49
N ALA A 102 4.55 32.20 -4.43
CA ALA A 102 4.99 31.20 -5.40
C ALA A 102 5.70 30.02 -4.73
N ALA A 103 6.59 30.29 -3.77
CA ALA A 103 7.27 29.24 -3.01
C ALA A 103 6.29 28.43 -2.15
N THR A 104 5.34 29.09 -1.49
CA THR A 104 4.30 28.42 -0.68
C THR A 104 3.41 27.53 -1.53
N LEU A 105 2.92 28.03 -2.67
CA LEU A 105 2.08 27.24 -3.58
C LEU A 105 2.85 26.05 -4.16
N ALA A 106 4.13 26.22 -4.50
CA ALA A 106 4.99 25.12 -4.92
C ALA A 106 5.18 24.08 -3.82
N HIS A 107 5.31 24.52 -2.56
CA HIS A 107 5.38 23.65 -1.39
C HIS A 107 4.08 22.84 -1.22
N LEU A 108 2.94 23.52 -1.16
CA LEU A 108 1.62 22.86 -1.02
C LEU A 108 1.33 21.88 -2.15
N ARG A 109 1.69 22.23 -3.40
CA ARG A 109 1.52 21.33 -4.55
C ARG A 109 2.30 20.02 -4.36
N ARG A 110 3.52 20.08 -3.83
CA ARG A 110 4.33 18.88 -3.54
C ARG A 110 3.75 18.08 -2.39
N GLU A 111 3.41 18.74 -1.28
CA GLU A 111 2.95 18.06 -0.06
C GLU A 111 1.58 17.40 -0.20
N LEU A 112 0.69 17.99 -1.00
CA LEU A 112 -0.65 17.47 -1.30
C LEU A 112 -0.69 16.56 -2.53
N GLY A 113 0.43 16.40 -3.25
CA GLY A 113 0.48 15.60 -4.47
C GLY A 113 -0.43 16.12 -5.59
N LEU A 114 -0.67 17.44 -5.64
CA LEU A 114 -1.59 18.03 -6.60
C LEU A 114 -0.96 18.06 -7.99
N SER A 115 -1.62 17.39 -8.93
CA SER A 115 -1.31 17.51 -10.36
C SER A 115 -2.43 18.29 -11.05
N PHE A 116 -2.04 19.35 -11.74
CA PHE A 116 -2.95 20.15 -12.59
C PHE A 116 -2.78 19.75 -14.06
N SER A 117 -2.60 18.45 -14.31
CA SER A 117 -2.45 17.87 -15.65
C SER A 117 -3.78 17.72 -16.40
N HIS A 118 -4.88 18.26 -15.84
CA HIS A 118 -6.17 18.26 -16.51
C HIS A 118 -6.09 19.15 -17.75
N SER A 119 -6.38 18.55 -18.90
CA SER A 119 -6.46 19.27 -20.16
C SER A 119 -7.90 19.72 -20.39
N ARG A 120 -8.07 20.89 -21.01
CA ARG A 120 -9.38 21.34 -21.47
C ARG A 120 -9.92 20.32 -22.47
N ILE A 121 -11.14 19.83 -22.25
CA ILE A 121 -11.87 19.07 -23.27
C ILE A 121 -12.28 20.08 -24.35
N ILE A 122 -11.69 19.95 -25.53
CA ILE A 122 -12.05 20.76 -26.70
C ILE A 122 -13.06 19.93 -27.49
N GLU A 123 -14.32 20.36 -27.50
CA GLU A 123 -15.38 19.71 -28.28
C GLU A 123 -15.00 19.65 -29.76
N GLY A 124 -15.07 18.45 -30.36
CA GLY A 124 -14.69 18.20 -31.75
C GLY A 124 -13.21 17.87 -31.98
N GLN A 125 -12.35 17.92 -30.97
CA GLN A 125 -10.95 17.47 -31.12
C GLN A 125 -10.90 15.94 -31.25
N LYS A 126 -10.36 15.45 -32.37
CA LYS A 126 -10.10 14.01 -32.53
C LYS A 126 -9.06 13.55 -31.50
N PRO A 127 -9.32 12.48 -30.75
CA PRO A 127 -8.40 11.97 -29.74
C PRO A 127 -7.09 11.49 -30.39
N LYS A 128 -5.95 11.93 -29.83
CA LYS A 128 -4.61 11.53 -30.30
C LYS A 128 -4.22 10.11 -29.86
N HIS A 129 -4.96 9.53 -28.92
CA HIS A 129 -4.71 8.22 -28.34
C HIS A 129 -5.89 7.29 -28.59
N PRO A 130 -5.70 5.97 -28.55
CA PRO A 130 -6.77 4.99 -28.67
C PRO A 130 -7.89 5.28 -27.66
N THR A 131 -9.12 5.41 -28.15
CA THR A 131 -10.33 5.60 -27.34
C THR A 131 -10.98 4.30 -26.90
N ALA A 132 -10.56 3.18 -27.49
CA ALA A 132 -11.03 1.85 -27.16
C ALA A 132 -9.84 0.95 -26.87
N LEU A 133 -10.03 0.05 -25.90
CA LEU A 133 -9.07 -1.00 -25.60
C LEU A 133 -9.26 -2.15 -26.58
N ASP A 134 -8.19 -2.58 -27.25
CA ASP A 134 -8.24 -3.74 -28.14
C ASP A 134 -8.51 -5.00 -27.31
N GLN A 135 -9.70 -5.57 -27.53
CA GLN A 135 -10.16 -6.78 -26.84
C GLN A 135 -9.24 -7.98 -27.07
N LYS A 136 -8.52 -8.01 -28.20
CA LYS A 136 -7.56 -9.08 -28.49
C LYS A 136 -6.40 -9.08 -27.50
N LEU A 137 -5.98 -7.91 -27.01
CA LEU A 137 -4.86 -7.76 -26.07
C LEU A 137 -5.22 -8.14 -24.62
N ILE A 138 -6.51 -8.11 -24.27
CA ILE A 138 -7.00 -8.42 -22.93
C ILE A 138 -7.80 -9.72 -22.83
N SER A 139 -7.82 -10.49 -23.92
CA SER A 139 -8.41 -11.82 -23.94
C SER A 139 -7.67 -12.79 -23.01
N PHE A 140 -8.37 -13.79 -22.49
CA PHE A 140 -7.75 -14.85 -21.67
C PHE A 140 -6.60 -15.54 -22.41
N GLY A 141 -6.77 -15.81 -23.70
CA GLY A 141 -5.72 -16.39 -24.54
C GLY A 141 -4.46 -15.51 -24.63
N ALA A 142 -4.62 -14.19 -24.75
CA ALA A 142 -3.49 -13.26 -24.76
C ALA A 142 -2.74 -13.21 -23.43
N TYR A 143 -3.46 -13.25 -22.30
CA TYR A 143 -2.84 -13.33 -20.98
C TYR A 143 -2.17 -14.68 -20.73
N LEU A 144 -2.80 -15.78 -21.15
CA LEU A 144 -2.22 -17.12 -21.04
C LEU A 144 -0.93 -17.25 -21.86
N ALA A 145 -0.93 -16.74 -23.10
CA ALA A 145 0.26 -16.71 -23.95
C ALA A 145 1.39 -15.88 -23.32
N ARG A 146 1.06 -14.79 -22.62
CA ARG A 146 2.04 -13.99 -21.86
C ARG A 146 2.57 -14.74 -20.66
N ALA A 147 1.70 -15.38 -19.88
CA ALA A 147 2.07 -16.17 -18.71
C ALA A 147 3.01 -17.33 -19.09
N PHE A 148 2.80 -17.93 -20.26
CA PHE A 148 3.60 -19.05 -20.76
C PHE A 148 5.02 -18.70 -21.21
N ARG A 149 5.39 -17.40 -21.27
CA ARG A 149 6.73 -16.94 -21.67
C ARG A 149 7.84 -17.35 -20.70
N SER A 150 7.53 -17.55 -19.42
CA SER A 150 8.48 -18.05 -18.42
C SER A 150 8.86 -19.52 -18.63
N GLY A 151 8.13 -20.24 -19.50
CA GLY A 151 8.32 -21.67 -19.76
C GLY A 151 7.59 -22.59 -18.76
N ASP A 152 7.26 -22.08 -17.57
CA ASP A 152 6.52 -22.76 -16.50
C ASP A 152 5.12 -22.17 -16.29
N LEU A 153 4.49 -22.42 -15.13
CA LEU A 153 3.20 -21.86 -14.75
C LEU A 153 3.32 -20.76 -13.67
N SER A 154 4.50 -20.19 -13.45
CA SER A 154 4.70 -19.13 -12.44
C SER A 154 3.90 -17.86 -12.74
N GLY A 155 3.68 -17.56 -14.04
CA GLY A 155 2.83 -16.46 -14.49
C GLY A 155 1.32 -16.70 -14.40
N VAL A 156 0.89 -17.88 -13.94
CA VAL A 156 -0.53 -18.24 -13.78
C VAL A 156 -0.85 -18.29 -12.29
N GLU A 157 -1.88 -17.57 -11.84
CA GLU A 157 -2.38 -17.64 -10.47
C GLU A 157 -3.05 -18.99 -10.17
N ASP A 158 -3.20 -19.36 -8.90
CA ASP A 158 -3.77 -20.67 -8.52
C ASP A 158 -5.18 -20.87 -9.08
N ARG A 159 -6.03 -19.84 -9.04
CA ARG A 159 -7.39 -19.87 -9.64
C ARG A 159 -7.38 -20.03 -11.16
N GLY A 160 -6.29 -19.63 -11.82
CA GLY A 160 -6.12 -19.77 -13.26
C GLY A 160 -5.79 -21.19 -13.69
N LEU A 161 -5.29 -22.03 -12.77
CA LEU A 161 -4.90 -23.41 -13.06
C LEU A 161 -6.09 -24.26 -13.51
N GLU A 162 -7.27 -24.05 -12.90
CA GLU A 162 -8.52 -24.74 -13.25
C GLU A 162 -8.96 -24.50 -14.70
N LYS A 163 -8.59 -23.35 -15.28
CA LYS A 163 -8.96 -22.97 -16.66
C LYS A 163 -7.99 -23.47 -17.73
N LEU A 164 -6.94 -24.18 -17.34
CA LEU A 164 -5.95 -24.69 -18.28
C LEU A 164 -6.49 -25.91 -19.04
N GLY A 165 -6.05 -26.09 -20.29
CA GLY A 165 -6.19 -27.36 -20.98
C GLY A 165 -5.11 -28.32 -20.49
N HIS A 166 -5.46 -29.15 -19.50
CA HIS A 166 -4.50 -29.94 -18.72
C HIS A 166 -3.74 -30.97 -19.60
N ASP A 167 -4.37 -31.47 -20.66
CA ASP A 167 -3.80 -32.49 -21.57
C ASP A 167 -2.62 -31.97 -22.40
N ASN A 168 -2.64 -30.67 -22.73
CA ASN A 168 -1.69 -30.02 -23.63
C ASN A 168 -0.50 -29.38 -22.90
N LEU A 169 -0.33 -29.66 -21.60
CA LEU A 169 0.80 -29.16 -20.83
C LEU A 169 2.08 -29.94 -21.16
N ASN A 170 3.17 -29.20 -21.38
CA ASN A 170 4.50 -29.79 -21.48
C ASN A 170 4.95 -30.34 -20.12
N ALA A 171 6.01 -31.16 -20.12
CA ALA A 171 6.59 -31.78 -18.93
C ALA A 171 6.83 -30.81 -17.75
N THR A 172 7.42 -29.65 -18.01
CA THR A 172 7.76 -28.65 -16.99
C THR A 172 6.50 -28.02 -16.37
N ARG A 173 5.53 -27.67 -17.21
CA ARG A 173 4.26 -27.06 -16.78
C ARG A 173 3.39 -28.07 -16.05
N LEU A 174 3.32 -29.30 -16.53
CA LEU A 174 2.60 -30.40 -15.88
C LEU A 174 3.10 -30.59 -14.46
N ARG A 175 4.42 -30.62 -14.27
CA ARG A 175 5.02 -30.71 -12.94
C ARG A 175 4.66 -29.53 -12.04
N HIS A 176 4.75 -28.31 -12.58
CA HIS A 176 4.45 -27.09 -11.83
C HIS A 176 2.96 -26.97 -11.48
N LEU A 177 2.09 -27.56 -12.30
CA LEU A 177 0.68 -27.73 -12.02
C LEU A 177 0.51 -28.70 -10.83
N LEU A 178 1.04 -29.92 -10.92
CA LEU A 178 0.92 -30.94 -9.87
C LEU A 178 1.49 -30.48 -8.52
N SER A 179 2.57 -29.70 -8.54
CA SER A 179 3.16 -29.16 -7.30
C SER A 179 2.29 -28.11 -6.61
N ARG A 180 1.39 -27.44 -7.35
CA ARG A 180 0.54 -26.36 -6.84
C ARG A 180 -0.89 -26.78 -6.56
N LEU A 181 -1.39 -27.81 -7.25
CA LEU A 181 -2.74 -28.34 -7.04
C LEU A 181 -2.98 -28.74 -5.58
N GLN A 182 -4.10 -28.26 -5.04
CA GLN A 182 -4.56 -28.49 -3.66
C GLN A 182 -5.84 -29.32 -3.58
N ARG A 183 -6.42 -29.68 -4.73
CA ARG A 183 -7.68 -30.42 -4.82
C ARG A 183 -7.58 -31.44 -5.96
N PRO A 184 -8.11 -32.66 -5.76
CA PRO A 184 -8.09 -33.72 -6.76
C PRO A 184 -9.30 -33.65 -7.70
N ASP A 185 -9.73 -32.45 -8.08
CA ASP A 185 -10.93 -32.17 -8.90
C ASP A 185 -10.63 -31.96 -10.39
N VAL A 186 -9.36 -32.04 -10.77
CA VAL A 186 -8.92 -31.96 -12.16
C VAL A 186 -9.32 -33.25 -12.92
N PRO A 187 -9.97 -33.12 -14.10
CA PRO A 187 -10.25 -34.26 -14.97
C PRO A 187 -8.97 -35.03 -15.34
N ASP A 188 -9.04 -36.36 -15.38
CA ASP A 188 -7.95 -37.25 -15.78
C ASP A 188 -6.64 -37.07 -14.97
N LEU A 189 -6.75 -36.59 -13.73
CA LEU A 189 -5.62 -36.39 -12.82
C LEU A 189 -4.71 -37.63 -12.68
N PRO A 190 -5.22 -38.87 -12.60
CA PRO A 190 -4.37 -40.07 -12.55
C PRO A 190 -3.45 -40.20 -13.79
N GLN A 191 -3.98 -39.95 -15.00
CA GLN A 191 -3.21 -39.99 -16.24
C GLN A 191 -2.14 -38.89 -16.29
N LEU A 192 -2.47 -37.69 -15.78
CA LEU A 192 -1.53 -36.59 -15.65
C LEU A 192 -0.37 -36.92 -14.68
N ILE A 193 -0.67 -37.62 -13.58
CA ILE A 193 0.34 -38.09 -12.63
C ILE A 193 1.23 -39.14 -13.28
N ILE A 194 0.66 -40.15 -13.94
CA ILE A 194 1.44 -41.18 -14.67
C ILE A 194 2.39 -40.52 -15.68
N LYS A 195 1.91 -39.52 -16.43
CA LYS A 195 2.71 -38.75 -17.40
C LYS A 195 3.87 -37.99 -16.74
N ASP A 196 3.71 -37.38 -15.56
CA ASP A 196 4.83 -36.77 -14.81
C ASP A 196 5.77 -37.83 -14.23
N LEU A 197 5.24 -38.99 -13.78
CA LEU A 197 6.04 -40.07 -13.23
C LEU A 197 6.97 -40.72 -14.26
N GLN A 198 6.52 -40.87 -15.51
CA GLN A 198 7.32 -41.39 -16.62
C GLN A 198 8.43 -40.42 -17.08
N ASN A 199 8.40 -39.17 -16.62
CA ASN A 199 9.41 -38.18 -17.00
C ASN A 199 10.75 -38.46 -16.29
N LYS A 200 11.85 -38.34 -17.02
CA LYS A 200 13.23 -38.54 -16.52
C LYS A 200 13.55 -37.75 -15.25
N TYR A 201 12.96 -36.57 -15.10
CA TYR A 201 13.23 -35.73 -13.93
C TYR A 201 12.29 -36.02 -12.74
N SER A 202 11.38 -36.99 -12.83
CA SER A 202 10.45 -37.36 -11.77
C SER A 202 11.15 -37.63 -10.44
N ARG A 203 10.55 -37.15 -9.35
CA ARG A 203 10.98 -37.47 -7.98
C ARG A 203 10.18 -38.62 -7.39
N GLY A 204 9.38 -39.32 -8.20
CA GLY A 204 8.53 -40.42 -7.78
C GLY A 204 7.20 -39.99 -7.18
N PHE A 205 6.35 -40.97 -6.91
CA PHE A 205 5.06 -40.78 -6.25
C PHE A 205 5.27 -40.31 -4.80
N GLY A 206 4.38 -39.44 -4.31
CA GLY A 206 4.53 -38.74 -3.03
C GLY A 206 5.34 -37.43 -3.05
N SER A 207 5.98 -37.07 -4.17
CA SER A 207 6.75 -35.82 -4.27
C SER A 207 5.92 -34.53 -4.35
N HIS A 208 4.69 -34.61 -4.86
CA HIS A 208 3.74 -33.50 -4.93
C HIS A 208 2.67 -33.59 -3.85
N ASN A 209 2.15 -32.45 -3.40
CA ASN A 209 1.09 -32.40 -2.39
C ASN A 209 -0.18 -33.14 -2.84
N ILE A 210 -0.50 -33.05 -4.12
CA ILE A 210 -1.71 -33.64 -4.70
C ILE A 210 -1.75 -35.18 -4.57
N HIS A 211 -0.59 -35.85 -4.54
CA HIS A 211 -0.52 -37.31 -4.38
C HIS A 211 -1.14 -37.80 -3.07
N ARG A 212 -1.13 -36.94 -2.02
CA ARG A 212 -1.69 -37.26 -0.70
C ARG A 212 -3.19 -36.95 -0.58
N GLN A 213 -3.77 -36.32 -1.61
CA GLN A 213 -5.15 -35.84 -1.60
C GLN A 213 -6.04 -36.60 -2.59
N LEU A 214 -5.48 -37.57 -3.32
CA LEU A 214 -6.24 -38.38 -4.29
C LEU A 214 -7.39 -39.14 -3.61
N THR A 215 -8.49 -39.27 -4.33
CA THR A 215 -9.59 -40.15 -3.93
C THR A 215 -9.20 -41.62 -4.08
N LYS A 216 -9.90 -42.53 -3.38
CA LYS A 216 -9.65 -43.97 -3.48
C LYS A 216 -9.74 -44.46 -4.94
N ALA A 217 -10.77 -44.05 -5.67
CA ALA A 217 -10.96 -44.43 -7.07
C ALA A 217 -9.79 -43.99 -7.97
N GLN A 218 -9.29 -42.75 -7.77
CA GLN A 218 -8.12 -42.23 -8.49
C GLN A 218 -6.83 -42.97 -8.13
N MET A 219 -6.68 -43.41 -6.87
CA MET A 219 -5.53 -44.21 -6.44
C MET A 219 -5.57 -45.62 -7.04
N ASP A 220 -6.75 -46.24 -7.08
CA ASP A 220 -6.95 -47.56 -7.68
C ASP A 220 -6.63 -47.53 -9.20
N GLU A 221 -6.91 -46.41 -9.88
CA GLU A 221 -6.55 -46.19 -11.29
C GLU A 221 -5.02 -46.06 -11.51
N LEU A 222 -4.25 -45.60 -10.52
CA LEU A 222 -2.79 -45.52 -10.61
C LEU A 222 -2.09 -46.88 -10.44
N LEU A 223 -2.80 -47.90 -9.95
CA LEU A 223 -2.26 -49.24 -9.72
C LEU A 223 -2.42 -50.19 -10.91
N GLN A 224 -3.20 -49.80 -11.92
CA GLN A 224 -3.40 -50.54 -13.17
C GLN A 224 -2.29 -50.23 -14.17
#